data_AF-A0A7S4PY11-F1
#
_entry.id   AF-A0A7S4PY11-F1
#
_cell.length_a   1.000
_cell.length_b   1.000
_cell.length_c   1.000
_cell.angle_alpha   90.00
_cell.angle_beta   90.00
_cell.angle_gamma   90.00
#
_symmetry.space_group_name_H-M   'P 1'
#
loop_
_entity.id
_entity.type
_entity.pdbx_description
1 polymer ?
#
loop_
_entity_poly.entity_id
_entity_poly.type
_entity_poly.pdbx_seq_one_letter_code
_entity_poly.pdbx_strand_id
1 'polypeptide(L)'
;ADRGFVIEAVGLASSVLRHLPEGLRGDREVVAAAVRRASAALQFAPEGFRSDRGFLLALAQHDGSVIRHVDAELRRDRDFLMSVIGEGGVALKHAAEALREDRSFTLAAAQLNPIALKYAVPGMRSDEDLVLSAVDADACALRYADARLRESLPFVVKAVRMEGLAFKYASSSLRGRRDAARAAVEQDPAALAFASPSLRADRDFVASVLSRDGRALLHAAPELRGDRAFALRVLGESAAAL
;
A
#
# COMPACT_ATOMS: atom_id res chain seq x y z
N ALA A 1 -12.16 25.47 -34.72
CA ALA A 1 -11.54 25.90 -33.46
C ALA A 1 -10.07 25.56 -33.54
N ASP A 2 -9.18 26.44 -33.09
CA ASP A 2 -7.75 26.14 -33.02
C ASP A 2 -7.54 24.95 -32.06
N ARG A 3 -6.94 23.89 -32.59
CA ARG A 3 -6.66 22.65 -31.85
C ARG A 3 -5.78 22.92 -30.62
N GLY A 4 -4.83 23.84 -30.73
CA GLY A 4 -3.96 24.24 -29.62
C GLY A 4 -4.76 24.89 -28.49
N PHE A 5 -5.63 25.85 -28.83
CA PHE A 5 -6.53 26.49 -27.86
C PHE A 5 -7.46 25.48 -27.17
N VAL A 6 -7.98 24.49 -27.90
CA VAL A 6 -8.85 23.46 -27.32
C VAL A 6 -8.10 22.59 -26.31
N ILE A 7 -6.87 22.18 -26.61
CA ILE A 7 -6.02 21.39 -25.70
C ILE A 7 -5.72 22.18 -24.42
N GLU A 8 -5.41 23.47 -24.55
CA GLU A 8 -5.17 24.35 -23.40
C GLU A 8 -6.44 24.50 -22.54
N ALA A 9 -7.59 24.75 -23.17
CA ALA A 9 -8.86 24.90 -22.48
C ALA A 9 -9.27 23.63 -21.70
N VAL A 10 -9.12 22.44 -22.28
CA VAL A 10 -9.43 21.18 -21.57
C VAL A 10 -8.39 20.84 -20.50
N GLY A 11 -7.14 21.30 -20.66
CA GLY A 11 -6.09 21.19 -19.64
C GLY A 11 -6.40 22.03 -18.40
N LEU A 12 -7.04 23.20 -18.56
CA LEU A 12 -7.50 24.05 -17.45
C LEU A 12 -8.78 23.49 -16.82
N ALA A 13 -9.75 23.10 -17.65
CA ALA A 13 -11.05 22.61 -17.21
C ALA A 13 -11.49 21.39 -18.04
N SER A 14 -11.23 20.19 -17.52
CA SER A 14 -11.55 18.93 -18.21
C SER A 14 -13.05 18.73 -18.48
N SER A 15 -13.92 19.42 -17.73
CA SER A 15 -15.37 19.45 -17.97
C SER A 15 -15.74 20.09 -19.30
N VAL A 16 -14.88 20.90 -19.91
CA VAL A 16 -15.12 21.50 -21.24
C VAL A 16 -15.28 20.44 -22.32
N LEU A 17 -14.65 19.27 -22.16
CA LEU A 17 -14.72 18.16 -23.11
C LEU A 17 -16.17 17.77 -23.45
N ARG A 18 -17.10 17.81 -22.48
CA ARG A 18 -18.51 17.44 -22.71
C ARG A 18 -19.27 18.37 -23.66
N HIS A 19 -18.77 19.59 -23.86
CA HIS A 19 -19.39 20.63 -24.67
C HIS A 19 -18.75 20.75 -26.05
N LEU A 20 -17.66 20.02 -26.31
CA LEU A 20 -16.98 20.05 -27.60
C LEU A 20 -17.78 19.29 -28.67
N PRO A 21 -17.72 19.74 -29.94
CA PRO A 21 -18.29 19.00 -31.06
C PRO A 21 -17.65 17.61 -31.16
N GLU A 22 -18.38 16.65 -31.73
CA GLU A 22 -17.95 15.24 -31.80
C GLU A 22 -16.56 15.05 -32.42
N GLY A 23 -16.23 15.82 -33.48
CA GLY A 23 -14.90 15.75 -34.10
C GLY A 23 -13.76 16.06 -33.14
N LEU A 24 -13.94 16.97 -32.19
CA LEU A 24 -12.93 17.30 -31.18
C LEU A 24 -12.98 16.36 -29.97
N ARG A 25 -14.14 15.81 -29.62
CA ARG A 25 -14.26 14.72 -28.64
C ARG A 25 -13.65 13.40 -29.14
N GLY A 26 -13.51 13.26 -30.45
CA GLY A 26 -12.82 12.15 -31.12
C GLY A 26 -11.31 12.34 -31.27
N ASP A 27 -10.75 13.51 -30.96
CA ASP A 27 -9.31 13.75 -31.06
C ASP A 27 -8.58 13.15 -29.85
N ARG A 28 -7.69 12.19 -30.12
CA ARG A 28 -6.93 11.44 -29.11
C ARG A 28 -6.12 12.35 -28.20
N GLU A 29 -5.52 13.43 -28.70
CA GLU A 29 -4.72 14.34 -27.88
C GLU A 29 -5.58 15.28 -27.05
N VAL A 30 -6.72 15.74 -27.59
CA VAL A 30 -7.69 16.54 -26.82
C VAL A 30 -8.25 15.71 -25.65
N VAL A 31 -8.66 14.47 -25.91
CA VAL A 31 -9.13 13.57 -24.85
C VAL A 31 -8.01 13.28 -23.85
N ALA A 32 -6.79 12.97 -24.31
CA ALA A 32 -5.66 12.72 -23.41
C ALA A 32 -5.36 13.92 -22.50
N ALA A 33 -5.38 15.15 -23.03
CA ALA A 33 -5.16 16.36 -22.25
C ALA A 33 -6.23 16.53 -21.16
N ALA A 34 -7.50 16.31 -21.51
CA ALA A 34 -8.61 16.37 -20.55
C ALA A 34 -8.51 15.29 -19.46
N VAL A 35 -8.18 14.05 -19.84
CA VAL A 35 -8.09 12.90 -18.92
C VAL A 35 -6.90 13.03 -17.98
N ARG A 36 -5.75 13.54 -18.45
CA ARG A 36 -4.58 13.84 -17.60
C ARG A 36 -4.91 14.87 -16.51
N ARG A 37 -5.81 15.82 -16.80
CA ARG A 37 -6.26 16.79 -15.80
C ARG A 37 -7.23 16.16 -14.79
N ALA A 38 -8.16 15.34 -15.28
CA ALA A 38 -9.05 14.55 -14.45
C ALA A 38 -9.54 13.29 -15.19
N SER A 39 -9.27 12.10 -14.65
CA SER A 39 -9.63 10.82 -15.26
C SER A 39 -11.12 10.68 -15.58
N ALA A 40 -11.99 11.36 -14.82
CA ALA A 40 -13.43 11.40 -15.05
C ALA A 40 -13.84 12.00 -16.41
N ALA A 41 -12.96 12.76 -17.07
CA ALA A 41 -13.24 13.31 -18.39
C ALA A 41 -13.42 12.22 -19.45
N LEU A 42 -12.85 11.03 -19.25
CA LEU A 42 -12.96 9.91 -20.18
C LEU A 42 -14.42 9.48 -20.42
N GLN A 43 -15.33 9.73 -19.46
CA GLN A 43 -16.76 9.44 -19.64
C GLN A 43 -17.42 10.26 -20.75
N PHE A 44 -16.85 11.41 -21.11
CA PHE A 44 -17.36 12.30 -22.17
C PHE A 44 -16.77 12.00 -23.55
N ALA A 45 -15.73 11.16 -23.61
CA ALA A 45 -15.13 10.70 -24.86
C ALA A 45 -16.00 9.58 -25.49
N PRO A 46 -15.92 9.40 -26.82
CA PRO A 46 -16.51 8.26 -27.51
C PRO A 46 -16.10 6.92 -26.87
N GLU A 47 -17.00 5.93 -26.91
CA GLU A 47 -16.80 4.65 -26.21
C GLU A 47 -15.53 3.91 -26.65
N GLY A 48 -15.10 4.07 -27.91
CA GLY A 48 -13.87 3.47 -28.42
C GLY A 48 -12.62 3.79 -27.58
N PHE A 49 -12.58 4.96 -26.92
CA PHE A 49 -11.46 5.31 -26.02
C PHE A 49 -11.46 4.53 -24.71
N ARG A 50 -12.62 4.02 -24.27
CA ARG A 50 -12.77 3.19 -23.05
C ARG A 50 -12.41 1.72 -23.29
N SER A 51 -12.23 1.34 -24.56
CA SER A 51 -11.80 0.01 -25.01
C SER A 51 -10.40 0.02 -25.63
N ASP A 52 -9.84 1.19 -25.97
CA ASP A 52 -8.49 1.32 -26.52
C ASP A 52 -7.44 1.05 -25.45
N ARG A 53 -6.98 -0.20 -25.40
CA ARG A 53 -5.95 -0.67 -24.46
C ARG A 53 -4.70 0.20 -24.49
N GLY A 54 -4.17 0.53 -25.66
CA GLY A 54 -2.92 1.28 -25.78
C GLY A 54 -3.07 2.72 -25.29
N PHE A 55 -4.21 3.34 -25.58
CA PHE A 55 -4.55 4.67 -25.05
C PHE A 55 -4.68 4.67 -23.53
N LEU A 56 -5.39 3.70 -22.97
CA LEU A 56 -5.65 3.61 -21.54
C LEU A 56 -4.37 3.28 -20.75
N LEU A 57 -3.49 2.42 -21.27
CA LEU A 57 -2.19 2.16 -20.65
C LEU A 57 -1.34 3.42 -20.58
N ALA A 58 -1.29 4.22 -21.66
CA ALA A 58 -0.55 5.48 -21.67
C ALA A 58 -1.10 6.51 -20.66
N LEU A 59 -2.41 6.47 -20.39
CA LEU A 59 -3.04 7.35 -19.39
C LEU A 59 -2.85 6.83 -17.97
N ALA A 60 -2.88 5.50 -17.79
CA ALA A 60 -2.69 4.86 -16.49
C ALA A 60 -1.31 5.14 -15.89
N GLN A 61 -0.28 5.33 -16.72
CA GLN A 61 1.06 5.75 -16.29
C GLN A 61 1.08 7.10 -15.55
N HIS A 62 0.05 7.93 -15.71
CA HIS A 62 -0.06 9.23 -15.04
C HIS A 62 -1.14 9.25 -13.96
N ASP A 63 -2.25 8.55 -14.17
CA ASP A 63 -3.34 8.41 -13.21
C ASP A 63 -4.02 7.04 -13.36
N GLY A 64 -3.70 6.11 -12.46
CA GLY A 64 -4.35 4.80 -12.40
C GLY A 64 -5.86 4.84 -12.12
N SER A 65 -6.43 6.01 -11.76
CA SER A 65 -7.88 6.19 -11.64
C SER A 65 -8.62 6.10 -12.99
N VAL A 66 -7.91 6.13 -14.12
CA VAL A 66 -8.49 5.88 -15.45
C VAL A 66 -9.24 4.54 -15.51
N ILE A 67 -8.83 3.56 -14.70
CA ILE A 67 -9.45 2.24 -14.62
C ILE A 67 -10.95 2.27 -14.29
N ARG A 68 -11.42 3.34 -13.63
CA ARG A 68 -12.85 3.51 -13.26
C ARG A 68 -13.77 3.58 -14.48
N HIS A 69 -13.24 4.00 -15.62
CA HIS A 69 -14.01 4.32 -16.82
C HIS A 69 -13.76 3.36 -17.99
N VAL A 70 -12.91 2.36 -17.82
CA VAL A 70 -12.69 1.34 -18.87
C VAL A 70 -13.93 0.46 -19.01
N ASP A 71 -14.07 -0.11 -20.21
CA ASP A 71 -15.17 -1.00 -20.56
C ASP A 71 -15.15 -2.33 -19.78
N ALA A 72 -16.19 -3.14 -19.99
CA ALA A 72 -16.33 -4.41 -19.27
C ALA A 72 -15.30 -5.47 -19.71
N GLU A 73 -14.85 -5.42 -20.96
CA GLU A 73 -13.88 -6.39 -21.50
C GLU A 73 -12.50 -6.17 -20.89
N LEU A 74 -12.02 -4.93 -20.81
CA LEU A 74 -10.74 -4.63 -20.15
C LEU A 74 -10.77 -4.85 -18.63
N ARG A 75 -11.95 -4.83 -17.99
CA ARG A 75 -12.09 -5.27 -16.57
C ARG A 75 -11.97 -6.78 -16.39
N ARG A 76 -12.10 -7.56 -17.46
CA ARG A 76 -11.87 -9.02 -17.46
C ARG A 76 -10.49 -9.38 -18.00
N ASP A 77 -9.79 -8.42 -18.61
CA ASP A 77 -8.43 -8.60 -19.12
C ASP A 77 -7.42 -8.55 -17.96
N ARG A 78 -6.96 -9.74 -17.58
CA ARG A 78 -5.92 -9.93 -16.55
C ARG A 78 -4.65 -9.15 -16.87
N ASP A 79 -4.15 -9.21 -18.09
CA ASP A 79 -2.86 -8.64 -18.46
C ASP A 79 -2.93 -7.11 -18.47
N PHE A 80 -4.03 -6.55 -18.96
CA PHE A 80 -4.29 -5.12 -18.86
C PHE A 80 -4.33 -4.66 -17.40
N LEU A 81 -5.08 -5.35 -16.54
CA LEU A 81 -5.17 -4.99 -15.12
C LEU A 81 -3.83 -5.09 -14.40
N MET A 82 -3.04 -6.15 -14.67
CA MET A 82 -1.69 -6.30 -14.12
C MET A 82 -0.76 -5.16 -14.54
N SER A 83 -0.91 -4.65 -15.77
CA SER A 83 -0.11 -3.53 -16.28
C SER A 83 -0.39 -2.20 -15.58
N VAL A 84 -1.53 -2.08 -14.90
CA VAL A 84 -1.96 -0.83 -14.23
C VAL A 84 -2.10 -0.96 -12.71
N ILE A 85 -1.87 -2.15 -12.14
CA ILE A 85 -1.93 -2.40 -10.69
C ILE A 85 -0.88 -1.58 -9.92
N GLY A 86 0.32 -1.41 -10.49
CA GLY A 86 1.39 -0.64 -9.86
C GLY A 86 0.98 0.81 -9.57
N GLU A 87 0.19 1.41 -10.47
CA GLU A 87 -0.25 2.81 -10.45
C GLU A 87 -1.46 3.02 -9.50
N GLY A 88 -1.26 2.74 -8.21
CA GLY A 88 -2.21 3.08 -7.14
C GLY A 88 -3.11 1.94 -6.65
N GLY A 89 -2.93 0.70 -7.13
CA GLY A 89 -3.52 -0.51 -6.54
C GLY A 89 -5.04 -0.60 -6.56
N VAL A 90 -5.73 0.32 -7.25
CA VAL A 90 -7.20 0.35 -7.35
C VAL A 90 -7.73 -0.53 -8.49
N ALA A 91 -6.87 -1.08 -9.34
CA ALA A 91 -7.28 -1.91 -10.46
C ALA A 91 -8.06 -3.17 -10.01
N LEU A 92 -7.64 -3.82 -8.92
CA LEU A 92 -8.36 -4.96 -8.35
C LEU A 92 -9.79 -4.59 -7.92
N LYS A 93 -10.04 -3.35 -7.46
CA LYS A 93 -11.38 -2.87 -7.11
C LYS A 93 -12.34 -2.88 -8.31
N HIS A 94 -11.81 -2.61 -9.50
CA HIS A 94 -12.58 -2.44 -10.74
C HIS A 94 -12.56 -3.68 -11.63
N ALA A 95 -11.73 -4.67 -11.31
CA ALA A 95 -11.71 -5.96 -11.96
C ALA A 95 -13.08 -6.66 -11.87
N ALA A 96 -13.39 -7.47 -12.87
CA ALA A 96 -14.54 -8.35 -12.85
C ALA A 96 -14.51 -9.27 -11.62
N GLU A 97 -15.68 -9.64 -11.12
CA GLU A 97 -15.82 -10.48 -9.92
C GLU A 97 -15.02 -11.78 -10.00
N ALA A 98 -15.07 -12.49 -11.13
CA ALA A 98 -14.30 -13.70 -11.35
C ALA A 98 -12.78 -13.51 -11.16
N LEU A 99 -12.23 -12.34 -11.54
CA LEU A 99 -10.81 -12.04 -11.30
C LEU A 99 -10.55 -11.66 -9.84
N ARG A 100 -11.47 -10.95 -9.17
CA ARG A 100 -11.32 -10.62 -7.74
C ARG A 100 -11.38 -11.87 -6.84
N GLU A 101 -12.02 -12.93 -7.32
CA GLU A 101 -12.07 -14.25 -6.67
C GLU A 101 -10.94 -15.19 -7.12
N ASP A 102 -10.23 -14.85 -8.20
CA ASP A 102 -9.03 -15.57 -8.61
C ASP A 102 -7.90 -15.28 -7.61
N ARG A 103 -7.55 -16.32 -6.84
CA ARG A 103 -6.47 -16.28 -5.85
C ARG A 103 -5.12 -15.94 -6.48
N SER A 104 -4.79 -16.51 -7.64
CA SER A 104 -3.52 -16.26 -8.33
C SER A 104 -3.41 -14.82 -8.79
N PHE A 105 -4.49 -14.29 -9.37
CA PHE A 105 -4.54 -12.88 -9.76
C PHE A 105 -4.44 -11.95 -8.56
N THR A 106 -5.20 -12.21 -7.50
CA THR A 106 -5.20 -11.41 -6.27
C THR A 106 -3.84 -11.42 -5.59
N LEU A 107 -3.18 -12.57 -5.51
CA LEU A 107 -1.83 -12.70 -4.95
C LEU A 107 -0.82 -11.88 -5.77
N ALA A 108 -0.80 -12.06 -7.09
CA ALA A 108 0.10 -11.31 -7.96
C ALA A 108 -0.14 -9.80 -7.86
N ALA A 109 -1.41 -9.38 -7.77
CA ALA A 109 -1.77 -7.99 -7.56
C ALA A 109 -1.27 -7.44 -6.21
N ALA A 110 -1.42 -8.22 -5.14
CA ALA A 110 -1.00 -7.83 -3.79
C ALA A 110 0.53 -7.76 -3.64
N GLN A 111 1.27 -8.62 -4.35
CA GLN A 111 2.74 -8.58 -4.39
C GLN A 111 3.27 -7.37 -5.16
N LEU A 112 2.59 -6.95 -6.23
CA LEU A 112 2.97 -5.73 -6.96
C LEU A 112 2.60 -4.46 -6.21
N ASN A 113 1.44 -4.44 -5.56
CA ASN A 113 0.98 -3.30 -4.79
C ASN A 113 0.11 -3.77 -3.61
N PRO A 114 0.57 -3.60 -2.36
CA PRO A 114 -0.18 -4.00 -1.16
C PRO A 114 -1.59 -3.42 -1.07
N ILE A 115 -1.83 -2.26 -1.67
CA ILE A 115 -3.16 -1.62 -1.71
C ILE A 115 -4.17 -2.52 -2.43
N ALA A 116 -3.74 -3.38 -3.36
CA ALA A 116 -4.64 -4.33 -4.03
C ALA A 116 -5.34 -5.22 -3.00
N LEU A 117 -4.64 -5.69 -1.96
CA LEU A 117 -5.21 -6.53 -0.91
C LEU A 117 -6.38 -5.86 -0.17
N LYS A 118 -6.43 -4.51 -0.11
CA LYS A 118 -7.58 -3.74 0.42
C LYS A 118 -8.88 -4.05 -0.31
N TYR A 119 -8.79 -4.33 -1.61
CA TYR A 119 -9.91 -4.53 -2.51
C TYR A 119 -10.18 -6.01 -2.83
N ALA A 120 -9.33 -6.89 -2.33
CA ALA A 120 -9.54 -8.32 -2.40
C ALA A 120 -10.80 -8.73 -1.61
N VAL A 121 -11.44 -9.81 -2.04
CA VAL A 121 -12.62 -10.36 -1.35
C VAL A 121 -12.24 -10.80 0.08
N PRO A 122 -13.17 -10.79 1.05
CA PRO A 122 -12.85 -11.07 2.46
C PRO A 122 -12.11 -12.39 2.71
N GLY A 123 -12.40 -13.43 1.91
CA GLY A 123 -11.71 -14.72 1.97
C GLY A 123 -10.20 -14.59 1.70
N MET A 124 -9.80 -13.82 0.69
CA MET A 124 -8.39 -13.60 0.33
C MET A 124 -7.65 -12.78 1.38
N ARG A 125 -8.33 -11.84 2.03
CA ARG A 125 -7.75 -11.06 3.14
C ARG A 125 -7.57 -11.87 4.42
N SER A 126 -8.26 -13.00 4.52
CA SER A 126 -8.15 -13.95 5.64
C SER A 126 -7.29 -15.17 5.30
N ASP A 127 -6.82 -15.31 4.05
CA ASP A 127 -5.93 -16.38 3.61
C ASP A 127 -4.52 -16.08 4.11
N GLU A 128 -4.06 -16.84 5.10
CA GLU A 128 -2.78 -16.59 5.76
C GLU A 128 -1.60 -16.63 4.77
N ASP A 129 -1.58 -17.61 3.87
CA ASP A 129 -0.48 -17.78 2.94
C ASP A 129 -0.45 -16.65 1.90
N LEU A 130 -1.60 -16.25 1.38
CA LEU A 130 -1.69 -15.11 0.47
C LEU A 130 -1.21 -13.83 1.13
N VAL A 131 -1.68 -13.55 2.35
CA VAL A 131 -1.30 -12.35 3.10
C VAL A 131 0.19 -12.37 3.43
N LEU A 132 0.75 -13.50 3.86
CA LEU A 132 2.18 -13.61 4.15
C LEU A 132 3.04 -13.43 2.90
N SER A 133 2.63 -14.00 1.76
CA SER A 133 3.33 -13.77 0.50
C SER A 133 3.26 -12.32 0.02
N ALA A 134 2.19 -11.58 0.37
CA ALA A 134 2.12 -10.14 0.12
C ALA A 134 2.97 -9.34 1.10
N VAL A 135 3.05 -9.75 2.37
CA VAL A 135 3.92 -9.14 3.40
C VAL A 135 5.40 -9.30 3.04
N ASP A 136 5.79 -10.45 2.50
CA ASP A 136 7.15 -10.73 2.01
C ASP A 136 7.59 -9.72 0.93
N ALA A 137 6.65 -9.27 0.10
CA ALA A 137 6.91 -8.26 -0.92
C ALA A 137 6.94 -6.84 -0.33
N ASP A 138 6.01 -6.53 0.58
CA ASP A 138 5.99 -5.28 1.33
C ASP A 138 5.19 -5.43 2.63
N ALA A 139 5.85 -5.16 3.75
CA ALA A 139 5.30 -5.17 5.10
C ALA A 139 3.95 -4.43 5.26
N CYS A 140 3.68 -3.41 4.42
CA CYS A 140 2.44 -2.66 4.38
C CYS A 140 1.21 -3.51 4.04
N ALA A 141 1.38 -4.68 3.40
CA ALA A 141 0.29 -5.60 3.11
C ALA A 141 -0.48 -6.03 4.36
N LEU A 142 0.20 -6.18 5.50
CA LEU A 142 -0.45 -6.57 6.76
C LEU A 142 -1.54 -5.56 7.19
N ARG A 143 -1.44 -4.30 6.78
CA ARG A 143 -2.48 -3.27 7.03
C ARG A 143 -3.85 -3.67 6.47
N TYR A 144 -3.86 -4.39 5.36
CA TYR A 144 -5.06 -4.75 4.61
C TYR A 144 -5.53 -6.18 4.87
N ALA A 145 -4.80 -6.95 5.68
CA ALA A 145 -5.25 -8.24 6.15
C ALA A 145 -6.59 -8.12 6.92
N ASP A 146 -7.27 -9.25 7.07
CA ASP A 146 -8.43 -9.36 7.95
C ASP A 146 -8.03 -8.98 9.40
N ALA A 147 -8.96 -8.35 10.12
CA ALA A 147 -8.68 -7.91 11.48
C ALA A 147 -8.30 -9.07 12.40
N ARG A 148 -8.85 -10.28 12.18
CA ARG A 148 -8.53 -11.48 12.96
C ARG A 148 -7.07 -11.90 12.79
N LEU A 149 -6.52 -11.79 11.58
CA LEU A 149 -5.10 -12.07 11.33
C LEU A 149 -4.20 -11.05 12.01
N ARG A 150 -4.56 -9.76 11.98
CA ARG A 150 -3.80 -8.70 12.66
C ARG A 150 -3.85 -8.76 14.19
N GLU A 151 -4.81 -9.47 14.76
CA GLU A 151 -4.94 -9.76 16.20
C GLU A 151 -4.32 -11.12 16.57
N SER A 152 -4.05 -11.98 15.58
CA SER A 152 -3.45 -13.30 15.80
C SER A 152 -1.95 -13.16 16.06
N LEU A 153 -1.54 -13.38 17.31
CA LEU A 153 -0.13 -13.33 17.70
C LEU A 153 0.74 -14.29 16.87
N PRO A 154 0.40 -15.59 16.68
CA PRO A 154 1.23 -16.49 15.87
C PRO A 154 1.41 -16.00 14.44
N PHE A 155 0.34 -15.48 13.83
CA PHE A 155 0.37 -14.96 12.47
C PHE A 155 1.23 -13.69 12.37
N VAL A 156 1.00 -12.72 13.25
CA VAL A 156 1.76 -11.46 13.26
C VAL A 156 3.24 -11.71 13.54
N VAL A 157 3.59 -12.64 14.44
CA VAL A 157 4.99 -13.00 14.68
C VAL A 157 5.63 -13.62 13.43
N LYS A 158 4.89 -14.44 12.67
CA LYS A 158 5.38 -14.98 11.39
C LYS A 158 5.64 -13.85 10.38
N ALA A 159 4.69 -12.93 10.22
CA ALA A 159 4.84 -11.75 9.36
C ALA A 159 6.02 -10.86 9.77
N VAL A 160 6.19 -10.61 11.07
CA VAL A 160 7.26 -9.79 11.64
C VAL A 160 8.65 -10.42 11.46
N ARG A 161 8.75 -11.75 11.53
CA ARG A 161 10.02 -12.45 11.29
C ARG A 161 10.47 -12.35 9.83
N MET A 162 9.53 -12.21 8.90
CA MET A 162 9.83 -11.93 7.50
C MET A 162 10.22 -10.46 7.36
N GLU A 163 9.37 -9.56 7.85
CA GLU A 163 9.55 -8.11 7.75
C GLU A 163 9.23 -7.42 9.09
N GLY A 164 10.25 -6.96 9.83
CA GLY A 164 10.08 -6.41 11.18
C GLY A 164 9.15 -5.20 11.26
N LEU A 165 9.15 -4.39 10.20
CA LEU A 165 8.27 -3.22 10.07
C LEU A 165 6.78 -3.60 9.91
N ALA A 166 6.45 -4.86 9.62
CA ALA A 166 5.06 -5.35 9.58
C ALA A 166 4.38 -5.13 10.95
N PHE A 167 5.15 -5.15 12.05
CA PHE A 167 4.65 -4.90 13.40
C PHE A 167 3.87 -3.59 13.52
N LYS A 168 4.20 -2.57 12.72
CA LYS A 168 3.46 -1.30 12.61
C LYS A 168 1.96 -1.50 12.37
N TYR A 169 1.60 -2.55 11.63
CA TYR A 169 0.23 -2.81 11.17
C TYR A 169 -0.52 -3.86 11.97
N ALA A 170 0.15 -4.48 12.97
CA ALA A 170 -0.50 -5.32 13.97
C ALA A 170 -1.55 -4.53 14.76
N SER A 171 -2.46 -5.24 15.42
CA SER A 171 -3.46 -4.60 16.27
C SER A 171 -2.81 -3.81 17.41
N SER A 172 -3.53 -2.81 17.94
CA SER A 172 -3.05 -2.03 19.08
C SER A 172 -2.76 -2.90 20.31
N SER A 173 -3.56 -3.95 20.51
CA SER A 173 -3.36 -4.93 21.58
C SER A 173 -2.02 -5.64 21.43
N LEU A 174 -1.71 -6.20 20.26
CA LEU A 174 -0.45 -6.88 20.01
C LEU A 174 0.74 -5.92 20.08
N ARG A 175 0.59 -4.67 19.62
CA ARG A 175 1.65 -3.65 19.75
C ARG A 175 1.98 -3.28 21.19
N GLY A 176 1.08 -3.56 22.13
CA GLY A 176 1.33 -3.43 23.58
C GLY A 176 1.87 -4.68 24.25
N ARG A 177 1.98 -5.81 23.55
CA ARG A 177 2.50 -7.04 24.15
C ARG A 177 4.01 -7.12 24.05
N ARG A 178 4.65 -7.49 25.16
CA ARG A 178 6.11 -7.68 25.27
C ARG A 178 6.64 -8.75 24.30
N ASP A 179 5.90 -9.84 24.10
CA ASP A 179 6.32 -10.96 23.25
C ASP A 179 6.36 -10.56 21.75
N ALA A 180 5.28 -9.95 21.26
CA ALA A 180 5.20 -9.47 19.88
C ALA A 180 6.22 -8.35 19.61
N ALA A 181 6.33 -7.37 20.50
CA ALA A 181 7.28 -6.28 20.36
C ALA A 181 8.74 -6.76 20.41
N ARG A 182 9.06 -7.74 21.26
CA ARG A 182 10.40 -8.34 21.30
C ARG A 182 10.74 -8.99 19.96
N ALA A 183 9.85 -9.84 19.43
CA ALA A 183 10.07 -10.48 18.14
C ALA A 183 10.30 -9.45 17.01
N ALA A 184 9.60 -8.32 17.06
CA ALA A 184 9.77 -7.24 16.10
C ALA A 184 11.10 -6.51 16.24
N VAL A 185 11.49 -6.15 17.46
CA VAL A 185 12.76 -5.45 17.73
C VAL A 185 13.97 -6.34 17.47
N GLU A 186 13.84 -7.65 17.69
CA GLU A 186 14.88 -8.63 17.34
C GLU A 186 15.11 -8.75 15.84
N GLN A 187 14.08 -8.52 15.02
CA GLN A 187 14.21 -8.50 13.57
C GLN A 187 14.69 -7.11 13.09
N ASP A 188 14.02 -6.04 13.53
CA ASP A 188 14.34 -4.65 13.20
C ASP A 188 14.23 -3.77 14.46
N PRO A 189 15.35 -3.23 14.97
CA PRO A 189 15.36 -2.33 16.11
C PRO A 189 14.43 -1.11 15.97
N ALA A 190 14.19 -0.64 14.75
CA ALA A 190 13.26 0.46 14.48
C ALA A 190 11.81 0.12 14.81
N ALA A 191 11.46 -1.17 14.87
CA ALA A 191 10.11 -1.63 15.20
C ALA A 191 9.66 -1.22 16.61
N LEU A 192 10.60 -0.90 17.53
CA LEU A 192 10.27 -0.36 18.85
C LEU A 192 9.45 0.94 18.74
N ALA A 193 9.62 1.72 17.66
CA ALA A 193 8.86 2.93 17.41
C ALA A 193 7.34 2.69 17.35
N PHE A 194 6.94 1.48 16.93
CA PHE A 194 5.55 1.09 16.74
C PHE A 194 4.93 0.37 17.94
N ALA A 195 5.73 -0.03 18.92
CA ALA A 195 5.24 -0.54 20.19
C ALA A 195 4.37 0.51 20.91
N SER A 196 3.52 0.06 21.83
CA SER A 196 2.68 0.97 22.61
C SER A 196 3.55 1.99 23.38
N PRO A 197 3.03 3.22 23.63
CA PRO A 197 3.75 4.22 24.42
C PRO A 197 4.18 3.69 25.79
N SER A 198 3.33 2.89 26.45
CA SER A 198 3.64 2.24 27.73
C SER A 198 4.86 1.33 27.62
N LEU A 199 4.97 0.54 26.56
CA LEU A 199 6.06 -0.40 26.37
C LEU A 199 7.37 0.28 25.96
N ARG A 200 7.29 1.41 25.23
CA ARG A 200 8.44 2.26 24.90
C ARG A 200 9.01 3.01 26.11
N ALA A 201 8.21 3.23 27.14
CA ALA A 201 8.61 3.86 28.40
C ALA A 201 9.00 2.85 29.48
N ASP A 202 8.79 1.56 29.22
CA ASP A 202 9.08 0.46 30.14
C ASP A 202 10.59 0.20 30.21
N ARG A 203 11.21 0.60 31.32
CA ARG A 203 12.67 0.53 31.52
C ARG A 203 13.21 -0.89 31.41
N ASP A 204 12.49 -1.86 31.96
CA ASP A 204 12.94 -3.26 31.98
C ASP A 204 12.82 -3.87 30.59
N PHE A 205 11.71 -3.62 29.91
CA PHE A 205 11.53 -4.10 28.55
C PHE A 205 12.55 -3.45 27.60
N VAL A 206 12.69 -2.13 27.63
CA VAL A 206 13.63 -1.40 26.77
C VAL A 206 15.07 -1.84 27.03
N ALA A 207 15.50 -1.96 28.30
CA ALA A 207 16.82 -2.49 28.62
C ALA A 207 17.03 -3.91 28.04
N SER A 208 16.01 -4.77 28.14
CA SER A 208 16.10 -6.16 27.65
C SER A 208 16.23 -6.31 26.14
N VAL A 209 15.83 -5.31 25.35
CA VAL A 209 15.95 -5.35 23.88
C VAL A 209 17.18 -4.57 23.37
N LEU A 210 17.66 -3.60 24.16
CA LEU A 210 18.85 -2.81 23.86
C LEU A 210 20.17 -3.54 24.10
N SER A 211 20.20 -4.56 24.96
CA SER A 211 21.40 -5.37 25.19
C SER A 211 21.94 -6.02 23.92
N ARG A 212 21.07 -6.20 22.92
CA ARG A 212 21.39 -6.80 21.61
C ARG A 212 21.74 -5.75 20.55
N ASP A 213 21.07 -4.60 20.58
CA ASP A 213 21.31 -3.50 19.64
C ASP A 213 20.89 -2.15 20.23
N GLY A 214 21.88 -1.27 20.47
CA GLY A 214 21.67 0.06 21.02
C GLY A 214 20.87 1.01 20.12
N ARG A 215 20.68 0.70 18.82
CA ARG A 215 19.93 1.55 17.87
C ARG A 215 18.45 1.69 18.26
N ALA A 216 17.87 0.69 18.91
CA ALA A 216 16.50 0.77 19.40
C ALA A 216 16.30 1.91 20.42
N LEU A 217 17.37 2.42 21.07
CA LEU A 217 17.25 3.47 22.08
C LEU A 217 16.66 4.75 21.46
N LEU A 218 16.97 5.02 20.19
CA LEU A 218 16.43 6.16 19.43
C LEU A 218 14.89 6.19 19.40
N HIS A 219 14.27 5.01 19.54
CA HIS A 219 12.83 4.81 19.47
C HIS A 219 12.17 4.58 20.84
N ALA A 220 12.93 4.54 21.92
CA ALA A 220 12.38 4.53 23.28
C ALA A 220 11.61 5.83 23.57
N ALA A 221 10.90 5.87 24.69
CA ALA A 221 10.22 7.08 25.14
C ALA A 221 11.24 8.21 25.43
N PRO A 222 10.89 9.50 25.22
CA PRO A 222 11.81 10.63 25.42
C PRO A 222 12.52 10.62 26.77
N GLU A 223 11.84 10.17 27.83
CA GLU A 223 12.33 10.12 29.20
C GLU A 223 13.50 9.14 29.35
N LEU A 224 13.47 8.01 28.62
CA LEU A 224 14.56 7.03 28.63
C LEU A 224 15.71 7.43 27.72
N ARG A 225 15.42 8.15 26.63
CA ARG A 225 16.43 8.67 25.70
C ARG A 225 17.30 9.76 26.33
N GLY A 226 16.68 10.62 27.15
CA GLY A 226 17.39 11.68 27.87
C GLY A 226 18.10 11.19 29.15
N ASP A 227 17.82 9.97 29.61
CA ASP A 227 18.42 9.43 30.83
C ASP A 227 19.81 8.86 30.56
N ARG A 228 20.83 9.69 30.84
CA ARG A 228 22.23 9.32 30.69
C ARG A 228 22.63 8.10 31.52
N ALA A 229 22.11 7.96 32.74
CA ALA A 229 22.45 6.83 33.61
C ALA A 229 21.88 5.52 33.04
N PHE A 230 20.66 5.57 32.52
CA PHE A 230 20.03 4.45 31.83
C PHE A 230 20.80 4.07 30.56
N ALA A 231 21.11 5.03 29.69
CA ALA A 231 21.83 4.78 28.45
C ALA A 231 23.22 4.19 28.69
N LEU A 232 23.98 4.73 29.64
CA LEU A 232 25.33 4.23 29.98
C LEU A 232 25.30 2.82 30.57
N ARG A 233 24.32 2.51 31.43
CA ARG A 233 24.17 1.18 32.00
C ARG A 233 23.91 0.14 30.90
N VAL A 234 22.95 0.41 30.03
CA VAL A 234 22.51 -0.55 29.01
C VAL A 234 23.54 -0.72 27.89
N LEU A 235 24.23 0.36 27.49
CA LEU A 235 25.31 0.29 26.50
C LEU A 235 26.59 -0.33 27.08
N GLY A 236 26.89 -0.08 28.37
CA GLY A 236 28.02 -0.68 29.07
C GLY A 236 27.86 -2.19 29.28
N GLU A 237 26.65 -2.65 29.60
CA GLU A 237 26.32 -4.08 29.70
C GLU A 237 26.38 -4.78 28.33
N SER A 238 26.00 -4.10 27.23
CA SER A 238 26.07 -4.63 25.86
C SER A 238 27.54 -4.80 25.40
N ALA A 239 28.43 -3.87 25.74
CA ALA A 239 29.86 -3.96 25.42
C ALA A 239 30.62 -5.05 26.22
N ALA A 240 30.11 -5.43 27.40
CA ALA A 240 30.67 -6.50 28.23
C ALA A 240 30.18 -7.91 27.83
N ALA A 241 29.19 -8.00 26.94
CA ALA A 241 28.57 -9.25 26.48
C ALA A 241 29.08 -9.74 25.10
N LEU A 242 30.06 -9.04 24.51
CA LEU A 242 30.79 -9.40 23.27
C LEU A 242 32.19 -9.94 23.61
#